data_AF-A0A3S1BBB6-F1
#
_entry.id   AF-A0A3S1BBB6-F1
#
_cell.length_a   1.000
_cell.length_b   1.000
_cell.length_c   1.000
_cell.angle_alpha   90.00
_cell.angle_beta   90.00
_cell.angle_gamma   90.00
#
_symmetry.space_group_name_H-M   'P 1'
#
loop_
_entity.id
_entity.type
_entity.pdbx_description
1 polymer ?
#
loop_
_entity_poly.entity_id
_entity_poly.type
_entity_poly.pdbx_seq_one_letter_code
_entity_poly.pdbx_strand_id
1 'polypeptide(L)'
;MNPKSYSRRILLCVSGLSPQIVTETLYALTLPGEIQFVPTEVHLLTTAEGAERARLTLLSDDPGWFHRLRQDYGLPEIRFTLDTLHILRSAEGRLLDDIRSAADNEAIADAITAVVRELTADPQCAVHASIAGGRKTMGFYLGYALSLFGRPQDRLSHVLVSSPFESNPAFFYPTPQERVIYGPDQQQPLDASAATVMLADIPFVRLRDGLQEALLESGASFSAVVAQAQRNLAAPRLVLDSESYRLRCGETVLSLPPVEFAAYAWLARRTLAGQPGVCRNRISAADTAEFLAEYRALHCEWDQEMDRVEQALRPGMDTRYFDNRLTRIHRRLIRALGKPGAQPYLVHSDKKRPESRYALILKPEQIRFVGEEAEGGAGTFEEDCIVNGQDLPVFIHNSSL
;
A
#
# COMPACT_ATOMS: atom_id res chain seq x y z
N MET A 1 14.38 13.13 2.43
CA MET A 1 14.26 13.86 1.14
C MET A 1 13.41 15.09 1.36
N ASN A 2 13.79 16.23 0.76
CA ASN A 2 13.03 17.48 0.87
C ASN A 2 11.98 17.54 -0.25
N PRO A 3 10.66 17.50 0.04
CA PRO A 3 9.62 17.48 -1.00
C PRO A 3 9.68 18.67 -1.96
N LYS A 4 10.25 19.80 -1.52
CA LYS A 4 10.40 21.02 -2.30
C LYS A 4 11.37 20.90 -3.48
N SER A 5 12.29 19.93 -3.44
CA SER A 5 13.31 19.77 -4.48
C SER A 5 12.80 19.08 -5.74
N TYR A 6 11.58 18.55 -5.72
CA TYR A 6 10.99 17.87 -6.87
C TYR A 6 10.43 18.91 -7.84
N SER A 7 10.66 18.72 -9.15
CA SER A 7 10.17 19.64 -10.19
C SER A 7 8.64 19.61 -10.28
N ARG A 8 8.05 18.42 -10.12
CA ARG A 8 6.61 18.19 -10.08
C ARG A 8 6.14 17.99 -8.64
N ARG A 9 5.24 18.85 -8.16
CA ARG A 9 4.76 18.90 -6.78
C ARG A 9 3.24 18.97 -6.78
N ILE A 10 2.61 17.96 -6.19
CA ILE A 10 1.17 17.76 -6.28
C ILE A 10 0.54 18.06 -4.93
N LEU A 11 -0.46 18.94 -4.90
CA LEU A 11 -1.40 19.02 -3.78
C LEU A 11 -2.61 18.14 -4.12
N LEU A 12 -2.85 17.09 -3.34
CA LEU A 12 -4.00 16.21 -3.48
C LEU A 12 -4.99 16.47 -2.34
N CYS A 13 -6.18 16.97 -2.65
CA CYS A 13 -7.21 17.24 -1.66
C CYS A 13 -8.40 16.31 -1.86
N VAL A 14 -9.07 15.98 -0.75
CA VAL A 14 -10.47 15.55 -0.75
C VAL A 14 -11.35 16.71 -0.31
N SER A 15 -12.51 16.89 -0.95
CA SER A 15 -13.51 17.85 -0.48
C SER A 15 -14.93 17.33 -0.64
N GLY A 16 -15.81 17.87 0.20
CA GLY A 16 -17.25 17.69 0.12
C GLY A 16 -17.88 18.99 -0.33
N LEU A 17 -18.72 19.58 0.53
CA LEU A 17 -19.46 20.80 0.23
C LEU A 17 -18.67 22.09 0.42
N SER A 18 -17.48 21.99 1.00
CA SER A 18 -16.61 23.12 1.35
C SER A 18 -15.30 23.09 0.54
N PRO A 19 -15.30 23.60 -0.71
CA PRO A 19 -14.09 23.65 -1.53
C PRO A 19 -13.01 24.61 -0.99
N GLN A 20 -13.35 25.49 -0.04
CA GLN A 20 -12.44 26.42 0.66
C GLN A 20 -11.19 25.72 1.19
N ILE A 21 -11.31 24.44 1.59
CA ILE A 21 -10.20 23.64 2.12
C ILE A 21 -9.00 23.58 1.18
N VAL A 22 -9.21 23.71 -0.13
CA VAL A 22 -8.17 23.74 -1.15
C VAL A 22 -7.32 25.01 -1.01
N THR A 23 -7.98 26.18 -0.91
CA THR A 23 -7.29 27.47 -0.78
C THR A 23 -6.66 27.63 0.60
N GLU A 24 -7.32 27.17 1.65
CA GLU A 24 -6.78 27.17 3.02
C GLU A 24 -5.49 26.32 3.10
N THR A 25 -5.52 25.10 2.55
CA THR A 25 -4.36 24.22 2.54
C THR A 25 -3.24 24.81 1.67
N LEU A 26 -3.57 25.32 0.48
CA LEU A 26 -2.59 25.93 -0.42
C LEU A 26 -1.91 27.14 0.22
N TYR A 27 -2.68 28.02 0.85
CA TYR A 27 -2.16 29.16 1.61
C TYR A 27 -1.15 28.68 2.65
N ALA A 28 -1.55 27.74 3.53
CA ALA A 28 -0.70 27.25 4.60
C ALA A 28 0.60 26.61 4.10
N LEU A 29 0.56 25.92 2.95
CA LEU A 29 1.74 25.31 2.32
C LEU A 29 2.72 26.33 1.74
N THR A 30 2.25 27.52 1.38
CA THR A 30 3.09 28.56 0.76
C THR A 30 3.79 29.45 1.79
N LEU A 31 3.33 29.44 3.05
CA LEU A 31 3.92 30.23 4.12
C LEU A 31 5.38 29.83 4.41
N PRO A 32 6.26 30.80 4.70
CA PRO A 32 7.63 30.52 5.13
C PRO A 32 7.64 29.64 6.38
N GLY A 33 8.35 28.51 6.32
CA GLY A 33 8.44 27.55 7.43
C GLY A 33 9.13 26.24 6.99
N GLU A 34 9.23 25.27 7.91
CA GLU A 34 9.89 23.99 7.65
C GLU A 34 9.31 23.26 6.43
N ILE A 35 7.99 23.39 6.19
CA ILE A 35 7.24 22.66 5.17
C ILE A 35 6.81 23.56 3.99
N GLN A 36 7.46 24.70 3.71
CA GLN A 36 7.06 25.53 2.54
C GLN A 36 7.07 24.74 1.21
N PHE A 37 5.93 24.27 0.73
CA PHE A 37 5.77 23.39 -0.43
C PHE A 37 4.82 24.07 -1.41
N VAL A 38 5.36 24.77 -2.42
CA VAL A 38 4.51 25.42 -3.43
C VAL A 38 4.18 24.39 -4.52
N PRO A 39 2.94 23.87 -4.61
CA PRO A 39 2.59 22.86 -5.59
C PRO A 39 2.68 23.42 -7.02
N THR A 40 2.98 22.57 -7.99
CA THR A 40 2.86 22.87 -9.43
C THR A 40 1.49 22.50 -9.97
N GLU A 41 0.79 21.59 -9.31
CA GLU A 41 -0.58 21.21 -9.67
C GLU A 41 -1.41 20.81 -8.44
N VAL A 42 -2.73 20.99 -8.55
CA VAL A 42 -3.71 20.60 -7.55
C VAL A 42 -4.64 19.56 -8.16
N HIS A 43 -4.90 18.49 -7.42
CA HIS A 43 -5.91 17.49 -7.75
C HIS A 43 -6.96 17.45 -6.65
N LEU A 44 -8.23 17.43 -7.02
CA LEU A 44 -9.34 17.41 -6.08
C LEU A 44 -10.22 16.17 -6.30
N LEU A 45 -10.29 15.31 -5.29
CA LEU A 45 -11.22 14.18 -5.21
C LEU A 45 -12.52 14.62 -4.52
N THR A 46 -13.65 14.54 -5.21
CA THR A 46 -14.92 15.05 -4.67
C THR A 46 -16.16 14.41 -5.33
N THR A 47 -17.35 14.67 -4.79
CA THR A 47 -18.63 14.28 -5.40
C THR A 47 -19.00 15.23 -6.55
N ALA A 48 -20.04 14.91 -7.32
CA ALA A 48 -20.52 15.76 -8.40
C ALA A 48 -20.91 17.17 -7.89
N GLU A 49 -21.61 17.24 -6.76
CA GLU A 49 -21.97 18.53 -6.14
C GLU A 49 -20.72 19.30 -5.69
N GLY A 50 -19.76 18.63 -5.04
CA GLY A 50 -18.52 19.26 -4.61
C GLY A 50 -17.67 19.76 -5.79
N ALA A 51 -17.66 19.02 -6.91
CA ALA A 51 -16.99 19.44 -8.13
C ALA A 51 -17.61 20.70 -8.73
N GLU A 52 -18.95 20.78 -8.77
CA GLU A 52 -19.64 21.98 -9.27
C GLU A 52 -19.40 23.19 -8.37
N ARG A 53 -19.41 23.00 -7.04
CA ARG A 53 -19.04 24.07 -6.09
C ARG A 53 -17.60 24.53 -6.30
N ALA A 54 -16.64 23.60 -6.43
CA ALA A 54 -15.25 23.93 -6.68
C ALA A 54 -15.08 24.68 -8.01
N ARG A 55 -15.75 24.24 -9.08
CA ARG A 55 -15.78 24.93 -10.36
C ARG A 55 -16.29 26.36 -10.21
N LEU A 56 -17.46 26.54 -9.60
CA LEU A 56 -18.10 27.85 -9.48
C LEU A 56 -17.33 28.81 -8.57
N THR A 57 -16.79 28.33 -7.46
CA THR A 57 -16.19 29.19 -6.42
C THR A 57 -14.68 29.37 -6.57
N LEU A 58 -13.95 28.33 -6.99
CA LEU A 58 -12.50 28.35 -7.07
C LEU A 58 -12.01 28.68 -8.48
N LEU A 59 -12.63 28.09 -9.52
CA LEU A 59 -12.12 28.10 -10.90
C LEU A 59 -12.81 29.09 -11.85
N SER A 60 -13.98 29.64 -11.50
CA SER A 60 -14.62 30.69 -12.31
C SER A 60 -13.76 31.95 -12.38
N ASP A 61 -14.02 32.81 -13.37
CA ASP A 61 -13.37 34.13 -13.42
C ASP A 61 -13.78 35.01 -12.23
N ASP A 62 -15.05 34.90 -11.79
CA ASP A 62 -15.59 35.53 -10.59
C ASP A 62 -16.55 34.53 -9.90
N PRO A 63 -16.37 34.19 -8.61
CA PRO A 63 -15.38 34.75 -7.67
C PRO A 63 -13.95 34.24 -7.81
N GLY A 64 -13.70 33.06 -8.41
CA GLY A 64 -12.34 32.63 -8.77
C GLY A 64 -11.32 32.60 -7.65
N TRP A 65 -11.70 32.13 -6.45
CA TRP A 65 -10.88 32.28 -5.24
C TRP A 65 -9.50 31.62 -5.32
N PHE A 66 -9.33 30.57 -6.13
CA PHE A 66 -8.00 30.00 -6.36
C PHE A 66 -7.09 30.96 -7.14
N HIS A 67 -7.63 31.59 -8.19
CA HIS A 67 -6.90 32.58 -8.98
C HIS A 67 -6.57 33.82 -8.15
N ARG A 68 -7.52 34.27 -7.31
CA ARG A 68 -7.29 35.39 -6.37
C ARG A 68 -6.19 35.09 -5.37
N LEU A 69 -6.20 33.91 -4.73
CA LEU A 69 -5.13 33.50 -3.80
C LEU A 69 -3.75 33.57 -4.47
N ARG A 70 -3.64 33.07 -5.72
CA ARG A 70 -2.39 33.13 -6.47
C ARG A 70 -1.93 34.56 -6.71
N GLN A 71 -2.85 35.46 -7.07
CA GLN A 71 -2.55 36.87 -7.32
C GLN A 71 -2.14 37.60 -6.03
N ASP A 72 -2.95 37.42 -4.97
CA ASP A 72 -2.77 38.05 -3.65
C ASP A 72 -1.40 37.74 -3.04
N TYR A 73 -0.92 36.50 -3.20
CA TYR A 73 0.35 36.04 -2.63
C TYR A 73 1.48 35.90 -3.64
N GLY A 74 1.29 36.36 -4.90
CA GLY A 74 2.33 36.31 -5.93
C GLY A 74 2.83 34.89 -6.24
N LEU A 75 1.95 33.89 -6.16
CA LEU A 75 2.30 32.50 -6.41
C LEU A 75 2.55 32.22 -7.90
N PRO A 76 3.48 31.30 -8.23
CA PRO A 76 3.75 30.90 -9.61
C PRO A 76 2.53 30.26 -10.25
N GLU A 77 2.64 29.87 -11.53
CA GLU A 77 1.61 29.07 -12.17
C GLU A 77 1.43 27.72 -11.48
N ILE A 78 0.18 27.41 -11.13
CA ILE A 78 -0.23 26.16 -10.52
C ILE A 78 -1.40 25.65 -11.36
N ARG A 79 -1.25 24.47 -11.96
CA ARG A 79 -2.30 23.83 -12.74
C ARG A 79 -3.41 23.37 -11.80
N PHE A 80 -4.59 23.95 -11.95
CA PHE A 80 -5.81 23.46 -11.31
C PHE A 80 -6.97 23.74 -12.27
N THR A 81 -7.42 22.69 -12.94
CA THR A 81 -8.34 22.75 -14.08
C THR A 81 -9.36 21.62 -13.98
N LEU A 82 -10.40 21.63 -14.83
CA LEU A 82 -11.49 20.65 -14.77
C LEU A 82 -11.02 19.19 -14.88
N ASP A 83 -9.96 18.92 -15.65
CA ASP A 83 -9.35 17.59 -15.78
C ASP A 83 -8.62 17.10 -14.52
N THR A 84 -8.36 18.00 -13.57
CA THR A 84 -7.80 17.67 -12.25
C THR A 84 -8.87 17.56 -11.15
N LEU A 85 -10.15 17.75 -11.51
CA LEU A 85 -11.30 17.46 -10.66
C LEU A 85 -11.72 16.00 -10.87
N HIS A 86 -11.34 15.16 -9.92
CA HIS A 86 -11.66 13.74 -9.89
C HIS A 86 -13.04 13.53 -9.26
N ILE A 87 -14.07 13.45 -10.10
CA ILE A 87 -15.44 13.21 -9.65
C ILE A 87 -15.63 11.73 -9.33
N LEU A 88 -15.97 11.44 -8.08
CA LEU A 88 -16.19 10.09 -7.56
C LEU A 88 -17.45 9.46 -8.18
N ARG A 89 -17.36 8.16 -8.44
CA ARG A 89 -18.38 7.36 -9.13
C ARG A 89 -18.77 6.14 -8.31
N SER A 90 -19.99 5.67 -8.48
CA SER A 90 -20.43 4.35 -7.99
C SER A 90 -19.76 3.22 -8.79
N ALA A 91 -19.91 1.98 -8.33
CA ALA A 91 -19.42 0.80 -9.03
C ALA A 91 -19.99 0.66 -10.46
N GLU A 92 -21.21 1.16 -10.69
CA GLU A 92 -21.90 1.20 -11.98
C GLU A 92 -21.50 2.40 -12.86
N GLY A 93 -20.53 3.21 -12.42
CA GLY A 93 -20.00 4.36 -13.16
C GLY A 93 -20.84 5.65 -13.05
N ARG A 94 -21.94 5.62 -12.29
CA ARG A 94 -22.79 6.80 -12.02
C ARG A 94 -22.03 7.82 -11.17
N LEU A 95 -22.17 9.10 -11.51
CA LEU A 95 -21.64 10.19 -10.67
C LEU A 95 -22.34 10.17 -9.30
N LEU A 96 -21.56 10.27 -8.23
CA LEU A 96 -22.10 10.34 -6.87
C LEU A 96 -22.34 11.80 -6.50
N ASP A 97 -23.58 12.15 -6.19
CA ASP A 97 -23.90 13.45 -5.57
C ASP A 97 -23.52 13.46 -4.09
N ASP A 98 -23.72 12.33 -3.41
CA ASP A 98 -23.43 12.11 -2.00
C ASP A 98 -23.13 10.61 -1.73
N ILE A 99 -22.43 10.32 -0.64
CA ILE A 99 -21.98 8.98 -0.24
C ILE A 99 -22.92 8.44 0.84
N ARG A 100 -23.80 7.49 0.51
CA ARG A 100 -24.85 7.05 1.44
C ARG A 100 -24.89 5.56 1.70
N SER A 101 -24.37 4.74 0.79
CA SER A 101 -24.38 3.28 0.92
C SER A 101 -23.00 2.69 1.21
N ALA A 102 -22.97 1.42 1.63
CA ALA A 102 -21.72 0.67 1.76
C ALA A 102 -21.02 0.49 0.41
N ALA A 103 -21.78 0.22 -0.66
CA ALA A 103 -21.26 0.11 -2.01
C ALA A 103 -20.62 1.42 -2.51
N ASP A 104 -21.21 2.57 -2.19
CA ASP A 104 -20.61 3.87 -2.50
C ASP A 104 -19.27 4.05 -1.78
N ASN A 105 -19.17 3.64 -0.51
CA ASN A 105 -17.91 3.73 0.24
C ASN A 105 -16.81 2.83 -0.35
N GLU A 106 -17.15 1.61 -0.77
CA GLU A 106 -16.20 0.70 -1.43
C GLU A 106 -15.71 1.26 -2.76
N ALA A 107 -16.63 1.75 -3.62
CA ALA A 107 -16.28 2.38 -4.89
C ALA A 107 -15.38 3.61 -4.70
N ILE A 108 -15.61 4.39 -3.65
CA ILE A 108 -14.80 5.57 -3.31
C ILE A 108 -13.43 5.18 -2.77
N ALA A 109 -13.35 4.13 -1.94
CA ALA A 109 -12.07 3.61 -1.47
C ALA A 109 -11.20 3.20 -2.66
N ASP A 110 -11.79 2.52 -3.64
CA ASP A 110 -11.11 2.09 -4.87
C ASP A 110 -10.69 3.29 -5.74
N ALA A 111 -11.58 4.28 -5.92
CA ALA A 111 -11.28 5.48 -6.71
C ALA A 111 -10.15 6.33 -6.09
N ILE A 112 -10.22 6.61 -4.78
CA ILE A 112 -9.16 7.33 -4.06
C ILE A 112 -7.85 6.54 -4.14
N THR A 113 -7.90 5.22 -3.94
CA THR A 113 -6.73 4.34 -4.05
C THR A 113 -6.11 4.39 -5.44
N ALA A 114 -6.93 4.36 -6.50
CA ALA A 114 -6.46 4.44 -7.87
C ALA A 114 -5.72 5.76 -8.15
N VAL A 115 -6.29 6.90 -7.74
CA VAL A 115 -5.68 8.22 -7.93
C VAL A 115 -4.38 8.36 -7.12
N VAL A 116 -4.35 7.92 -5.86
CA VAL A 116 -3.11 7.96 -5.05
C VAL A 116 -2.04 7.07 -5.65
N ARG A 117 -2.39 5.85 -6.09
CA ARG A 117 -1.47 4.93 -6.76
C ARG A 117 -0.88 5.55 -8.02
N GLU A 118 -1.71 6.15 -8.87
CA GLU A 118 -1.29 6.82 -10.11
C GLU A 118 -0.34 7.99 -9.82
N LEU A 119 -0.74 8.92 -8.94
CA LEU A 119 0.06 10.11 -8.64
C LEU A 119 1.38 9.77 -7.95
N THR A 120 1.43 8.67 -7.19
CA THR A 120 2.67 8.20 -6.54
C THR A 120 3.50 7.24 -7.41
N ALA A 121 3.05 6.89 -8.62
CA ALA A 121 3.80 6.02 -9.53
C ALA A 121 5.03 6.72 -10.12
N ASP A 122 4.97 8.04 -10.36
CA ASP A 122 6.06 8.84 -10.93
C ASP A 122 7.13 9.19 -9.88
N PRO A 123 8.31 8.53 -9.87
CA PRO A 123 9.31 8.75 -8.82
C PRO A 123 9.91 10.16 -8.81
N GLN A 124 9.65 10.98 -9.83
CA GLN A 124 10.14 12.35 -9.97
C GLN A 124 9.14 13.40 -9.46
N CYS A 125 8.04 12.98 -8.84
CA CYS A 125 7.10 13.89 -8.17
C CYS A 125 7.09 13.71 -6.63
N ALA A 126 6.56 14.71 -5.94
CA ALA A 126 6.17 14.63 -4.53
C ALA A 126 4.69 14.97 -4.37
N VAL A 127 3.96 14.17 -3.59
CA VAL A 127 2.54 14.36 -3.28
C VAL A 127 2.38 14.86 -1.86
N HIS A 128 1.66 15.97 -1.70
CA HIS A 128 1.17 16.46 -0.41
C HIS A 128 -0.35 16.26 -0.36
N ALA A 129 -0.81 15.33 0.46
CA ALA A 129 -2.23 15.00 0.60
C ALA A 129 -2.87 15.75 1.78
N SER A 130 -4.04 16.33 1.57
CA SER A 130 -4.84 17.00 2.61
C SER A 130 -6.13 16.23 2.90
N ILE A 131 -6.31 15.82 4.15
CA ILE A 131 -7.48 15.03 4.60
C ILE A 131 -8.60 15.89 5.21
N ALA A 132 -8.51 17.20 5.07
CA ALA A 132 -9.31 18.14 5.85
C ALA A 132 -10.73 18.38 5.29
N GLY A 133 -11.09 17.79 4.14
CA GLY A 133 -12.39 17.97 3.49
C GLY A 133 -13.11 16.67 3.15
N GLY A 134 -14.40 16.79 2.84
CA GLY A 134 -15.26 15.65 2.47
C GLY A 134 -15.93 14.99 3.67
N ARG A 135 -16.63 13.88 3.41
CA ARG A 135 -17.06 12.98 4.49
C ARG A 135 -15.83 12.40 5.17
N LYS A 136 -15.88 12.20 6.49
CA LYS A 136 -14.76 11.66 7.29
C LYS A 136 -14.12 10.41 6.69
N THR A 137 -14.92 9.57 6.03
CA THR A 137 -14.45 8.36 5.34
C THR A 137 -13.54 8.65 4.15
N MET A 138 -13.74 9.75 3.41
CA MET A 138 -12.86 10.14 2.29
C MET A 138 -11.46 10.50 2.79
N GLY A 139 -11.37 11.30 3.87
CA GLY A 139 -10.09 11.63 4.51
C GLY A 139 -9.37 10.39 5.04
N PHE A 140 -10.12 9.46 5.64
CA PHE A 140 -9.59 8.16 6.07
C PHE A 140 -9.01 7.35 4.90
N TYR A 141 -9.77 7.17 3.81
CA TYR A 141 -9.30 6.42 2.64
C TYR A 141 -8.11 7.11 1.95
N LEU A 142 -8.06 8.44 1.89
CA LEU A 142 -6.91 9.17 1.35
C LEU A 142 -5.65 8.91 2.18
N GLY A 143 -5.74 9.06 3.51
CA GLY A 143 -4.62 8.78 4.41
C GLY A 143 -4.18 7.31 4.37
N TYR A 144 -5.13 6.39 4.26
CA TYR A 144 -4.81 4.96 4.19
C TYR A 144 -4.22 4.57 2.84
N ALA A 145 -4.76 5.05 1.72
CA ALA A 145 -4.16 4.87 0.41
C ALA A 145 -2.73 5.44 0.38
N LEU A 146 -2.49 6.61 0.99
CA LEU A 146 -1.14 7.14 1.11
C LEU A 146 -0.24 6.29 2.01
N SER A 147 -0.77 5.61 3.02
CA SER A 147 0.00 4.65 3.81
C SER A 147 0.43 3.43 2.99
N LEU A 148 -0.42 2.99 2.06
CA LEU A 148 -0.15 1.86 1.17
C LEU A 148 0.80 2.23 0.03
N PHE A 149 0.67 3.42 -0.57
CA PHE A 149 1.41 3.78 -1.79
C PHE A 149 2.39 4.94 -1.62
N GLY A 150 2.34 5.68 -0.52
CA GLY A 150 3.16 6.87 -0.30
C GLY A 150 4.64 6.55 -0.10
N ARG A 151 5.47 7.41 -0.68
CA ARG A 151 6.94 7.30 -0.74
C ARG A 151 7.60 8.28 0.24
N PRO A 152 8.91 8.17 0.51
CA PRO A 152 9.59 9.02 1.50
C PRO A 152 9.41 10.55 1.31
N GLN A 153 9.19 11.01 0.08
CA GLN A 153 8.94 12.42 -0.24
C GLN A 153 7.47 12.86 -0.07
N ASP A 154 6.52 11.93 0.02
CA ASP A 154 5.11 12.27 0.10
C ASP A 154 4.71 12.68 1.54
N ARG A 155 3.72 13.56 1.68
CA ARG A 155 3.27 14.13 2.97
C ARG A 155 1.76 14.04 3.13
N LEU A 156 1.31 14.02 4.38
CA LEU A 156 -0.10 14.01 4.75
C LEU A 156 -0.33 15.13 5.77
N SER A 157 -1.40 15.89 5.62
CA SER A 157 -1.70 16.95 6.57
C SER A 157 -3.19 17.19 6.76
N HIS A 158 -3.50 17.96 7.80
CA HIS A 158 -4.81 18.57 8.01
C HIS A 158 -4.61 20.07 8.22
N VAL A 159 -5.33 20.90 7.46
CA VAL A 159 -5.34 22.36 7.68
C VAL A 159 -6.26 22.71 8.84
N LEU A 160 -5.85 23.64 9.69
CA LEU A 160 -6.64 24.14 10.80
C LEU A 160 -6.81 25.64 10.63
N VAL A 161 -8.05 26.10 10.71
CA VAL A 161 -8.42 27.51 10.59
C VAL A 161 -8.92 27.98 11.95
N SER A 162 -8.48 29.14 12.41
CA SER A 162 -8.94 29.70 13.69
C SER A 162 -10.45 30.01 13.65
N SER A 163 -11.15 29.76 14.76
CA SER A 163 -12.50 30.30 14.98
C SER A 163 -12.48 31.84 14.95
N PRO A 164 -13.51 32.53 14.42
CA PRO A 164 -14.76 31.99 13.86
C PRO A 164 -14.72 31.73 12.33
N PHE A 165 -13.53 31.65 11.72
CA PHE A 165 -13.39 31.55 10.26
C PHE A 165 -13.63 30.13 9.72
N GLU A 166 -13.31 29.09 10.49
CA GLU A 166 -13.40 27.67 10.08
C GLU A 166 -14.78 27.21 9.58
N SER A 167 -15.85 27.84 10.06
CA SER A 167 -17.23 27.51 9.71
C SER A 167 -17.87 28.53 8.79
N ASN A 168 -17.13 29.57 8.39
CA ASN A 168 -17.65 30.66 7.59
C ASN A 168 -17.55 30.35 6.08
N PRO A 169 -18.69 30.21 5.35
CA PRO A 169 -18.66 29.87 3.93
C PRO A 169 -18.04 30.95 3.03
N ALA A 170 -17.89 32.19 3.52
CA ALA A 170 -17.27 33.30 2.81
C ALA A 170 -15.74 33.41 3.04
N PHE A 171 -15.17 32.64 3.96
CA PHE A 171 -13.73 32.59 4.19
C PHE A 171 -13.07 31.55 3.27
N PHE A 172 -11.98 31.91 2.60
CA PHE A 172 -11.24 31.00 1.71
C PHE A 172 -9.74 30.91 2.05
N TYR A 173 -9.17 31.99 2.55
CA TYR A 173 -7.80 32.11 3.04
C TYR A 173 -7.65 33.49 3.70
N PRO A 174 -6.62 33.72 4.54
CA PRO A 174 -6.34 35.04 5.09
C PRO A 174 -5.95 36.01 3.96
N THR A 175 -6.68 37.11 3.79
CA THR A 175 -6.37 38.09 2.74
C THR A 175 -5.16 38.95 3.13
N PRO A 176 -4.36 39.45 2.16
CA PRO A 176 -3.22 40.32 2.48
C PRO A 176 -3.61 41.67 3.12
N GLN A 177 -4.84 42.10 2.90
CA GLN A 177 -5.42 43.35 3.42
C GLN A 177 -6.79 43.06 4.04
N GLU A 178 -7.28 44.02 4.82
CA GLU A 178 -8.60 43.95 5.46
C GLU A 178 -9.67 43.61 4.42
N ARG A 179 -10.42 42.54 4.67
CA ARG A 179 -11.57 42.15 3.85
C ARG A 179 -12.69 41.69 4.77
N VAL A 180 -13.73 42.51 4.84
CA VAL A 180 -14.93 42.19 5.61
C VAL A 180 -15.68 41.04 4.95
N ILE A 181 -15.91 39.98 5.72
CA ILE A 181 -16.78 38.85 5.38
C ILE A 181 -17.86 38.70 6.45
N TYR A 182 -18.99 38.11 6.06
CA TYR A 182 -20.13 37.88 6.94
C TYR A 182 -20.38 36.38 7.05
N GLY A 183 -20.69 35.92 8.27
CA GLY A 183 -21.18 34.56 8.49
C GLY A 183 -22.64 34.39 8.02
N PRO A 184 -23.18 33.16 8.05
CA PRO A 184 -24.55 32.87 7.61
C PRO A 184 -25.63 33.73 8.30
N ASP A 185 -25.44 34.01 9.58
CA ASP A 185 -26.39 34.80 10.38
C ASP A 185 -26.27 36.31 10.13
N GLN A 186 -25.25 36.77 9.38
CA GLN A 186 -24.94 38.16 9.02
C GLN A 186 -24.84 39.16 10.19
N GLN A 187 -24.79 38.69 11.44
CA GLN A 187 -24.83 39.57 12.61
C GLN A 187 -23.49 40.25 12.92
N GLN A 188 -22.36 39.61 12.60
CA GLN A 188 -21.04 40.11 12.95
C GLN A 188 -20.11 40.15 11.73
N PRO A 189 -19.54 41.33 11.37
CA PRO A 189 -18.49 41.42 10.37
C PRO A 189 -17.19 40.82 10.92
N LEU A 190 -16.48 40.07 10.09
CA LEU A 190 -15.16 39.53 10.37
C LEU A 190 -14.18 40.05 9.33
N ASP A 191 -12.96 40.38 9.74
CA ASP A 191 -11.87 40.65 8.80
C ASP A 191 -11.15 39.35 8.45
N ALA A 192 -11.22 38.92 7.19
CA ALA A 192 -10.54 37.72 6.71
C ALA A 192 -9.01 37.78 6.89
N SER A 193 -8.40 38.97 6.91
CA SER A 193 -6.94 39.13 7.10
C SER A 193 -6.47 38.70 8.48
N ALA A 194 -7.37 38.73 9.48
CA ALA A 194 -7.07 38.38 10.86
C ALA A 194 -7.08 36.86 11.14
N ALA A 195 -7.48 36.04 10.16
CA ALA A 195 -7.56 34.60 10.34
C ALA A 195 -6.16 33.96 10.46
N THR A 196 -6.01 33.05 11.41
CA THR A 196 -4.82 32.19 11.51
C THR A 196 -5.12 30.86 10.84
N VAL A 197 -4.29 30.48 9.88
CA VAL A 197 -4.35 29.17 9.22
C VAL A 197 -3.03 28.46 9.42
N MET A 198 -3.10 27.23 9.92
CA MET A 198 -1.93 26.40 10.22
C MET A 198 -2.07 25.01 9.59
N LEU A 199 -0.94 24.37 9.31
CA LEU A 199 -0.91 23.02 8.76
C LEU A 199 -0.40 22.05 9.82
N ALA A 200 -1.21 21.06 10.17
CA ALA A 200 -0.79 19.95 11.01
C ALA A 200 -0.26 18.81 10.11
N ASP A 201 1.04 18.51 10.21
CA ASP A 201 1.62 17.31 9.57
C ASP A 201 1.15 16.05 10.30
N ILE A 202 0.75 15.04 9.53
CA ILE A 202 0.25 13.78 10.06
C ILE A 202 1.25 12.69 9.68
N PRO A 203 2.01 12.12 10.64
CA PRO A 203 2.85 10.98 10.36
C PRO A 203 2.00 9.76 10.01
N PHE A 204 2.48 8.96 9.06
CA PHE A 204 1.80 7.74 8.65
C PHE A 204 2.80 6.62 8.32
N VAL A 205 2.34 5.37 8.43
CA VAL A 205 3.16 4.19 8.17
C VAL A 205 3.26 3.95 6.67
N ARG A 206 4.47 3.68 6.18
CA ARG A 206 4.70 3.43 4.75
C ARG A 206 4.81 1.93 4.50
N LEU A 207 3.87 1.41 3.73
CA LEU A 207 3.76 -0.02 3.41
C LEU A 207 4.08 -0.32 1.94
N ARG A 208 4.37 0.70 1.12
CA ARG A 208 4.60 0.57 -0.33
C ARG A 208 5.62 -0.50 -0.68
N ASP A 209 6.76 -0.49 0.00
CA ASP A 209 7.85 -1.44 -0.28
C ASP A 209 7.41 -2.89 -0.04
N GLY A 210 6.40 -3.10 0.82
CA GLY A 210 5.77 -4.38 1.13
C GLY A 210 4.96 -4.98 0.00
N LEU A 211 4.36 -4.15 -0.86
CA LEU A 211 3.35 -4.60 -1.81
C LEU A 211 3.96 -5.42 -2.95
N GLN A 212 3.15 -6.32 -3.51
CA GLN A 212 3.47 -7.01 -4.76
C GLN A 212 3.50 -6.01 -5.92
N GLU A 213 4.42 -6.19 -6.86
CA GLU A 213 4.56 -5.29 -8.02
C GLU A 213 3.24 -5.16 -8.81
N ALA A 214 2.50 -6.26 -8.99
CA ALA A 214 1.22 -6.26 -9.69
C ALA A 214 0.14 -5.38 -9.02
N LEU A 215 0.24 -5.10 -7.72
CA LEU A 215 -0.70 -4.23 -7.00
C LEU A 215 -0.32 -2.74 -7.09
N LEU A 216 0.93 -2.46 -7.48
CA LEU A 216 1.38 -1.11 -7.82
C LEU A 216 0.91 -0.71 -9.23
N GLU A 217 0.54 -1.68 -10.05
CA GLU A 217 -0.10 -1.46 -11.36
C GLU A 217 -1.62 -1.16 -11.20
N SER A 218 -2.22 -0.62 -12.25
CA SER A 218 -3.64 -0.28 -12.28
C SER A 218 -4.54 -1.52 -12.16
N GLY A 219 -5.65 -1.40 -11.44
CA GLY A 219 -6.73 -2.41 -11.45
C GLY A 219 -6.96 -3.14 -10.14
N ALA A 220 -6.01 -3.12 -9.20
CA ALA A 220 -6.26 -3.69 -7.87
C ALA A 220 -7.17 -2.77 -7.04
N SER A 221 -8.18 -3.35 -6.38
CA SER A 221 -9.06 -2.68 -5.42
C SER A 221 -8.32 -2.35 -4.13
N PHE A 222 -8.85 -1.40 -3.37
CA PHE A 222 -8.38 -1.05 -2.03
C PHE A 222 -8.35 -2.28 -1.12
N SER A 223 -9.43 -3.06 -1.11
CA SER A 223 -9.55 -4.28 -0.28
C SER A 223 -8.48 -5.32 -0.61
N ALA A 224 -8.18 -5.53 -1.89
CA ALA A 224 -7.13 -6.45 -2.33
C ALA A 224 -5.73 -6.01 -1.86
N VAL A 225 -5.45 -4.71 -1.93
CA VAL A 225 -4.16 -4.13 -1.50
C VAL A 225 -4.01 -4.25 0.01
N VAL A 226 -5.05 -3.95 0.78
CA VAL A 226 -5.07 -4.12 2.24
C VAL A 226 -4.84 -5.58 2.63
N ALA A 227 -5.56 -6.51 1.99
CA ALA A 227 -5.40 -7.94 2.26
C ALA A 227 -3.95 -8.41 2.01
N GLN A 228 -3.29 -7.92 0.96
CA GLN A 228 -1.89 -8.24 0.72
C GLN A 228 -0.97 -7.64 1.78
N ALA A 229 -1.18 -6.38 2.16
CA ALA A 229 -0.38 -5.74 3.21
C ALA A 229 -0.49 -6.51 4.54
N GLN A 230 -1.69 -6.99 4.88
CA GLN A 230 -1.93 -7.82 6.07
C GLN A 230 -1.20 -9.17 5.98
N ARG A 231 -1.22 -9.84 4.82
CA ARG A 231 -0.48 -11.10 4.61
C ARG A 231 1.02 -10.95 4.89
N ASN A 232 1.62 -9.80 4.56
CA ASN A 232 3.04 -9.55 4.82
C ASN A 232 3.38 -9.37 6.31
N LEU A 233 2.39 -9.07 7.15
CA LEU A 233 2.56 -8.90 8.59
C LEU A 233 2.32 -10.21 9.37
N ALA A 234 1.72 -11.21 8.75
CA ALA A 234 1.45 -12.50 9.38
C ALA A 234 2.76 -13.25 9.69
N ALA A 235 2.73 -14.10 10.73
CA ALA A 235 3.86 -14.96 11.06
C ALA A 235 4.19 -15.87 9.87
N PRO A 236 5.47 -15.96 9.45
CA PRO A 236 5.82 -16.70 8.26
C PRO A 236 5.62 -18.20 8.49
N ARG A 237 4.90 -18.82 7.55
CA ARG A 237 4.70 -20.27 7.44
C ARG A 237 5.05 -20.70 6.03
N LEU A 238 5.84 -21.76 5.88
CA LEU A 238 6.24 -22.36 4.62
C LEU A 238 5.69 -23.78 4.55
N VAL A 239 4.92 -24.06 3.50
CA VAL A 239 4.49 -25.43 3.19
C VAL A 239 4.97 -25.77 1.80
N LEU A 240 5.64 -26.93 1.65
CA LEU A 240 6.13 -27.44 0.38
C LEU A 240 5.28 -28.63 -0.03
N ASP A 241 4.70 -28.56 -1.23
CA ASP A 241 3.96 -29.65 -1.86
C ASP A 241 4.84 -30.24 -2.98
N SER A 242 5.42 -31.40 -2.68
CA SER A 242 6.34 -32.11 -3.56
C SER A 242 5.65 -32.76 -4.76
N GLU A 243 4.34 -33.05 -4.68
CA GLU A 243 3.59 -33.65 -5.79
C GLU A 243 3.25 -32.62 -6.86
N SER A 244 2.86 -31.41 -6.43
CA SER A 244 2.44 -30.35 -7.35
C SER A 244 3.51 -29.29 -7.64
N TYR A 245 4.70 -29.44 -7.05
CA TYR A 245 5.81 -28.47 -7.11
C TYR A 245 5.40 -27.05 -6.69
N ARG A 246 4.56 -26.98 -5.64
CA ARG A 246 4.02 -25.72 -5.11
C ARG A 246 4.58 -25.38 -3.75
N LEU A 247 4.94 -24.12 -3.59
CA LEU A 247 5.25 -23.53 -2.30
C LEU A 247 4.03 -22.73 -1.84
N ARG A 248 3.68 -22.87 -0.57
CA ARG A 248 2.75 -21.98 0.11
C ARG A 248 3.50 -21.18 1.17
N CYS A 249 3.65 -19.89 0.90
CA CYS A 249 4.26 -18.89 1.76
C CYS A 249 3.15 -18.10 2.45
N GLY A 250 2.81 -18.49 3.69
CA GLY A 250 1.65 -17.97 4.42
C GLY A 250 0.38 -18.42 3.71
N GLU A 251 -0.37 -17.46 3.16
CA GLU A 251 -1.56 -17.71 2.35
C GLU A 251 -1.27 -17.71 0.84
N THR A 252 -0.09 -17.26 0.42
CA THR A 252 0.23 -17.14 -1.02
C THR A 252 0.81 -18.44 -1.55
N VAL A 253 0.25 -18.95 -2.64
CA VAL A 253 0.71 -20.17 -3.32
C VAL A 253 1.43 -19.79 -4.61
N LEU A 254 2.61 -20.36 -4.84
CA LEU A 254 3.38 -20.20 -6.08
C LEU A 254 3.94 -21.54 -6.54
N SER A 255 4.06 -21.73 -7.86
CA SER A 255 4.71 -22.89 -8.45
C SER A 255 6.15 -22.57 -8.83
N LEU A 256 7.05 -23.50 -8.51
CA LEU A 256 8.43 -23.50 -8.97
C LEU A 256 8.61 -24.60 -10.03
N PRO A 257 9.48 -24.41 -11.03
CA PRO A 257 9.89 -25.52 -11.87
C PRO A 257 10.61 -26.59 -11.03
N PRO A 258 10.59 -27.87 -11.45
CA PRO A 258 11.00 -29.00 -10.60
C PRO A 258 12.41 -28.85 -10.01
N VAL A 259 13.38 -28.41 -10.81
CA VAL A 259 14.78 -28.25 -10.37
C VAL A 259 14.93 -27.15 -9.32
N GLU A 260 14.25 -26.00 -9.50
CA GLU A 260 14.23 -24.94 -8.50
C GLU A 260 13.45 -25.34 -7.24
N PHE A 261 12.37 -26.13 -7.39
CA PHE A 261 11.65 -26.69 -6.25
C PHE A 261 12.55 -27.62 -5.43
N ALA A 262 13.24 -28.56 -6.07
CA ALA A 262 14.19 -29.47 -5.40
C ALA A 262 15.30 -28.72 -4.66
N ALA A 263 15.88 -27.70 -5.29
CA ALA A 263 16.92 -26.89 -4.66
C ALA A 263 16.39 -26.18 -3.40
N TYR A 264 15.15 -25.70 -3.44
CA TYR A 264 14.52 -25.05 -2.30
C TYR A 264 14.09 -26.04 -1.21
N ALA A 265 13.52 -27.19 -1.59
CA ALA A 265 13.14 -28.28 -0.71
C ALA A 265 14.34 -28.86 0.04
N TRP A 266 15.47 -29.07 -0.66
CA TRP A 266 16.73 -29.47 -0.07
C TRP A 266 17.18 -28.53 1.05
N LEU A 267 17.23 -27.22 0.78
CA LEU A 267 17.59 -26.23 1.80
C LEU A 267 16.58 -26.20 2.96
N ALA A 268 15.29 -26.38 2.66
CA ALA A 268 14.24 -26.45 3.68
C ALA A 268 14.39 -27.68 4.59
N ARG A 269 14.71 -28.86 4.05
CA ARG A 269 14.98 -30.07 4.84
C ARG A 269 16.23 -29.92 5.70
N ARG A 270 17.30 -29.32 5.17
CA ARG A 270 18.50 -29.01 5.97
C ARG A 270 18.15 -28.11 7.15
N THR A 271 17.36 -27.06 6.92
CA THR A 271 16.88 -26.17 8.00
C THR A 271 16.01 -26.91 9.01
N LEU A 272 15.08 -27.75 8.56
CA LEU A 272 14.20 -28.56 9.42
C LEU A 272 15.00 -29.53 10.30
N ALA A 273 16.05 -30.14 9.74
CA ALA A 273 16.96 -31.04 10.44
C ALA A 273 18.04 -30.33 11.30
N GLY A 274 18.02 -28.99 11.37
CA GLY A 274 19.01 -28.20 12.11
C GLY A 274 20.43 -28.26 11.53
N GLN A 275 20.57 -28.67 10.27
CA GLN A 275 21.86 -28.76 9.60
C GLN A 275 22.38 -27.38 9.16
N PRO A 276 23.70 -27.19 9.08
CA PRO A 276 24.28 -25.92 8.64
C PRO A 276 23.95 -25.63 7.17
N GLY A 277 23.87 -24.35 6.82
CA GLY A 277 23.72 -23.92 5.44
C GLY A 277 24.87 -24.35 4.52
N VAL A 278 24.60 -24.28 3.22
CA VAL A 278 25.51 -24.72 2.15
C VAL A 278 26.50 -23.61 1.83
N CYS A 279 27.79 -23.93 1.79
CA CYS A 279 28.83 -22.96 1.42
C CYS A 279 29.05 -22.98 -0.10
N ARG A 280 28.63 -21.94 -0.82
CA ARG A 280 28.70 -21.90 -2.29
C ARG A 280 30.12 -22.04 -2.88
N ASN A 281 31.16 -21.70 -2.10
CA ASN A 281 32.57 -21.78 -2.50
C ASN A 281 33.19 -23.16 -2.17
N ARG A 282 32.48 -24.01 -1.45
CA ARG A 282 32.90 -25.35 -1.02
C ARG A 282 31.68 -26.28 -0.95
N ILE A 283 31.03 -26.47 -2.09
CA ILE A 283 29.93 -27.42 -2.21
C ILE A 283 30.56 -28.81 -2.27
N SER A 284 30.24 -29.67 -1.30
CA SER A 284 30.81 -31.01 -1.21
C SER A 284 30.09 -32.00 -2.14
N ALA A 285 30.71 -33.16 -2.35
CA ALA A 285 30.04 -34.27 -3.02
C ALA A 285 28.79 -34.74 -2.25
N ALA A 286 28.80 -34.65 -0.91
CA ALA A 286 27.65 -34.95 -0.08
C ALA A 286 26.51 -33.94 -0.32
N ASP A 287 26.80 -32.64 -0.34
CA ASP A 287 25.79 -31.60 -0.66
C ASP A 287 25.17 -31.82 -2.04
N THR A 288 26.00 -32.19 -3.03
CA THR A 288 25.51 -32.50 -4.39
C THR A 288 24.63 -33.75 -4.39
N ALA A 289 25.02 -34.79 -3.65
CA ALA A 289 24.25 -36.03 -3.55
C ALA A 289 22.92 -35.83 -2.83
N GLU A 290 22.87 -35.01 -1.77
CA GLU A 290 21.63 -34.64 -1.09
C GLU A 290 20.67 -33.89 -2.03
N PHE A 291 21.16 -32.89 -2.77
CA PHE A 291 20.35 -32.18 -3.77
C PHE A 291 19.80 -33.14 -4.83
N LEU A 292 20.63 -34.05 -5.36
CA LEU A 292 20.20 -35.04 -6.33
C LEU A 292 19.19 -36.02 -5.75
N ALA A 293 19.33 -36.42 -4.49
CA ALA A 293 18.37 -37.27 -3.80
C ALA A 293 17.00 -36.59 -3.67
N GLU A 294 16.97 -35.32 -3.27
CA GLU A 294 15.73 -34.52 -3.24
C GLU A 294 15.12 -34.40 -4.63
N TYR A 295 15.95 -34.13 -5.66
CA TYR A 295 15.45 -34.01 -7.02
C TYR A 295 14.87 -35.32 -7.56
N ARG A 296 15.51 -36.47 -7.29
CA ARG A 296 15.00 -37.80 -7.65
C ARG A 296 13.67 -38.10 -6.97
N ALA A 297 13.52 -37.73 -5.69
CA ALA A 297 12.29 -37.98 -4.94
C ALA A 297 11.06 -37.25 -5.53
N LEU A 298 11.26 -36.21 -6.33
CA LEU A 298 10.19 -35.45 -6.99
C LEU A 298 9.71 -36.05 -8.32
N HIS A 299 10.49 -36.94 -8.95
CA HIS A 299 10.22 -37.45 -10.28
C HIS A 299 9.96 -38.96 -10.24
N CYS A 300 8.94 -39.41 -10.97
CA CYS A 300 8.69 -40.83 -11.20
C CYS A 300 9.56 -41.34 -12.37
N GLU A 301 10.38 -42.34 -12.05
CA GLU A 301 11.32 -43.20 -12.80
C GLU A 301 11.82 -42.88 -14.23
N TRP A 302 11.14 -42.16 -15.13
CA TRP A 302 11.59 -41.94 -16.53
C TRP A 302 11.42 -40.50 -17.04
N ASP A 303 12.22 -39.58 -16.52
CA ASP A 303 12.27 -38.19 -17.01
C ASP A 303 13.63 -37.88 -17.69
N GLN A 304 13.61 -37.56 -18.98
CA GLN A 304 14.82 -37.15 -19.73
C GLN A 304 15.46 -35.87 -19.17
N GLU A 305 14.70 -35.04 -18.44
CA GLU A 305 15.27 -33.90 -17.72
C GLU A 305 16.13 -34.32 -16.53
N MET A 306 15.79 -35.44 -15.86
CA MET A 306 16.57 -36.01 -14.76
C MET A 306 17.97 -36.40 -15.23
N ASP A 307 18.05 -37.14 -16.34
CA ASP A 307 19.33 -37.58 -16.92
C ASP A 307 20.25 -36.39 -17.23
N ARG A 308 19.68 -35.28 -17.72
CA ARG A 308 20.45 -34.07 -18.02
C ARG A 308 21.01 -33.40 -16.75
N VAL A 309 20.21 -33.31 -15.69
CA VAL A 309 20.64 -32.72 -14.42
C VAL A 309 21.70 -33.59 -13.75
N GLU A 310 21.52 -34.91 -13.74
CA GLU A 310 22.52 -35.84 -13.20
C GLU A 310 23.84 -35.79 -13.98
N GLN A 311 23.78 -35.79 -15.31
CA GLN A 311 24.96 -35.66 -16.15
C GLN A 311 25.70 -34.34 -15.89
N ALA A 312 24.96 -33.23 -15.77
CA ALA A 312 25.54 -31.92 -15.49
C ALA A 312 26.21 -31.83 -14.11
N LEU A 313 25.72 -32.60 -13.13
CA LEU A 313 26.21 -32.59 -11.75
C LEU A 313 27.15 -33.76 -11.41
N ARG A 314 27.45 -34.65 -12.37
CA ARG A 314 28.45 -35.73 -12.23
C ARG A 314 29.83 -35.26 -11.74
N PRO A 315 30.39 -34.10 -12.17
CA PRO A 315 31.65 -33.60 -11.61
C PRO A 315 31.49 -32.93 -10.22
N GLY A 316 30.28 -32.85 -9.68
CA GLY A 316 29.92 -32.05 -8.50
C GLY A 316 29.23 -30.75 -8.87
N MET A 317 28.41 -30.21 -7.96
CA MET A 317 27.74 -28.93 -8.15
C MET A 317 28.75 -27.78 -7.99
N ASP A 318 28.87 -26.94 -9.03
CA ASP A 318 29.71 -25.74 -8.97
C ASP A 318 28.95 -24.51 -8.42
N THR A 319 29.71 -23.47 -8.08
CA THR A 319 29.16 -22.21 -7.57
C THR A 319 28.20 -21.54 -8.56
N ARG A 320 28.45 -21.64 -9.86
CA ARG A 320 27.63 -20.97 -10.89
C ARG A 320 26.25 -21.60 -10.98
N TYR A 321 26.18 -22.93 -10.91
CA TYR A 321 24.95 -23.69 -10.91
C TYR A 321 24.11 -23.33 -9.68
N PHE A 322 24.73 -23.37 -8.49
CA PHE A 322 24.06 -23.02 -7.23
C PHE A 322 23.54 -21.59 -7.23
N ASP A 323 24.38 -20.61 -7.57
CA ASP A 323 24.00 -19.18 -7.60
C ASP A 323 22.88 -18.91 -8.62
N ASN A 324 22.88 -19.61 -9.77
CA ASN A 324 21.83 -19.49 -10.77
C ASN A 324 20.46 -19.95 -10.22
N ARG A 325 20.41 -21.07 -9.50
CA ARG A 325 19.18 -21.60 -8.89
C ARG A 325 18.64 -20.63 -7.83
N LEU A 326 19.49 -20.19 -6.91
CA LEU A 326 19.09 -19.23 -5.87
C LEU A 326 18.59 -17.92 -6.46
N THR A 327 19.23 -17.41 -7.50
CA THR A 327 18.82 -16.17 -8.17
C THR A 327 17.44 -16.29 -8.81
N ARG A 328 17.11 -17.45 -9.40
CA ARG A 328 15.79 -17.71 -9.99
C ARG A 328 14.70 -17.83 -8.93
N ILE A 329 14.97 -18.56 -7.85
CA ILE A 329 14.06 -18.70 -6.70
C ILE A 329 13.80 -17.32 -6.08
N HIS A 330 14.87 -16.55 -5.82
CA HIS A 330 14.77 -15.20 -5.27
C HIS A 330 13.86 -14.30 -6.12
N ARG A 331 14.06 -14.27 -7.44
CA ARG A 331 13.21 -13.49 -8.35
C ARG A 331 11.74 -13.90 -8.30
N ARG A 332 11.45 -15.21 -8.26
CA ARG A 332 10.07 -15.72 -8.20
C ARG A 332 9.39 -15.37 -6.87
N LEU A 333 10.08 -15.52 -5.74
CA LEU A 333 9.55 -15.17 -4.42
C LEU A 333 9.29 -13.66 -4.30
N ILE A 334 10.22 -12.81 -4.71
CA ILE A 334 10.04 -11.34 -4.68
C ILE A 334 8.84 -10.94 -5.53
N ARG A 335 8.72 -11.48 -6.75
CA ARG A 335 7.60 -11.16 -7.65
C ARG A 335 6.25 -11.57 -7.05
N ALA A 336 6.20 -12.74 -6.40
CA ALA A 336 4.96 -13.29 -5.85
C ALA A 336 4.56 -12.69 -4.50
N LEU A 337 5.50 -12.25 -3.67
CA LEU A 337 5.23 -11.85 -2.27
C LEU A 337 5.52 -10.37 -2.00
N GLY A 338 6.15 -9.65 -2.92
CA GLY A 338 6.77 -8.36 -2.64
C GLY A 338 8.07 -8.54 -1.83
N LYS A 339 8.91 -7.50 -1.78
CA LYS A 339 10.27 -7.62 -1.22
C LYS A 339 10.29 -7.92 0.29
N PRO A 340 9.54 -7.20 1.15
CA PRO A 340 9.36 -7.51 2.57
C PRO A 340 8.64 -8.83 2.81
N GLY A 341 7.55 -9.11 2.09
CA GLY A 341 6.79 -10.36 2.23
C GLY A 341 7.62 -11.60 1.90
N ALA A 342 8.53 -11.49 0.92
CA ALA A 342 9.46 -12.56 0.58
C ALA A 342 10.58 -12.76 1.61
N GLN A 343 10.99 -11.75 2.38
CA GLN A 343 12.19 -11.80 3.23
C GLN A 343 12.30 -13.07 4.08
N PRO A 344 11.25 -13.54 4.78
CA PRO A 344 11.35 -14.75 5.60
C PRO A 344 11.60 -16.02 4.78
N TYR A 345 11.18 -16.02 3.51
CA TYR A 345 11.24 -17.16 2.60
C TYR A 345 12.47 -17.13 1.68
N LEU A 346 13.27 -16.07 1.70
CA LEU A 346 14.51 -16.02 0.93
C LEU A 346 15.58 -16.93 1.54
N VAL A 347 16.49 -17.40 0.69
CA VAL A 347 17.73 -18.04 1.14
C VAL A 347 18.71 -16.94 1.54
N HIS A 348 19.14 -16.95 2.80
CA HIS A 348 20.04 -15.93 3.37
C HIS A 348 21.45 -16.43 3.50
N SER A 349 22.40 -15.50 3.38
CA SER A 349 23.80 -15.73 3.68
C SER A 349 24.12 -15.32 5.12
N ASP A 350 24.90 -16.15 5.83
CA ASP A 350 25.45 -15.81 7.15
C ASP A 350 26.56 -14.74 7.11
N LYS A 351 26.93 -14.26 5.92
CA LYS A 351 27.95 -13.22 5.65
C LYS A 351 29.35 -13.51 6.21
N LYS A 352 29.66 -14.74 6.62
CA LYS A 352 31.00 -15.13 7.10
C LYS A 352 31.93 -15.38 5.90
N ARG A 353 32.53 -14.32 5.37
CA ARG A 353 33.43 -14.43 4.21
C ARG A 353 34.78 -15.06 4.58
N PRO A 354 35.41 -15.88 3.72
CA PRO A 354 34.95 -16.30 2.38
C PRO A 354 34.00 -17.53 2.39
N GLU A 355 33.71 -18.11 3.55
CA GLU A 355 32.94 -19.36 3.71
C GLU A 355 31.46 -19.12 4.02
N SER A 356 30.85 -18.20 3.28
CA SER A 356 29.48 -17.79 3.56
C SER A 356 28.50 -18.91 3.27
N ARG A 357 27.67 -19.25 4.25
CA ARG A 357 26.69 -20.33 4.18
C ARG A 357 25.30 -19.80 3.85
N TYR A 358 24.59 -20.54 3.03
CA TYR A 358 23.27 -20.22 2.51
C TYR A 358 22.23 -21.17 3.09
N ALA A 359 21.21 -20.63 3.77
CA ALA A 359 20.14 -21.40 4.41
C ALA A 359 18.84 -20.57 4.50
N LEU A 360 17.73 -21.23 4.77
CA LEU A 360 16.52 -20.53 5.23
C LEU A 360 16.68 -20.12 6.69
N ILE A 361 16.13 -18.95 7.04
CA ILE A 361 16.14 -18.41 8.41
C ILE A 361 14.84 -18.73 9.18
N LEU A 362 13.92 -19.44 8.53
CA LEU A 362 12.70 -19.94 9.15
C LEU A 362 13.05 -20.91 10.27
N LYS A 363 12.26 -20.89 11.34
CA LYS A 363 12.36 -21.89 12.39
C LYS A 363 11.78 -23.23 11.89
N PRO A 364 12.25 -24.38 12.40
CA PRO A 364 11.74 -25.69 12.01
C PRO A 364 10.21 -25.80 12.07
N GLU A 365 9.56 -25.25 13.12
CA GLU A 365 8.11 -25.27 13.30
C GLU A 365 7.32 -24.48 12.23
N GLN A 366 8.01 -23.62 11.48
CA GLN A 366 7.45 -22.81 10.40
C GLN A 366 7.52 -23.51 9.04
N ILE A 367 8.23 -24.64 8.93
CA ILE A 367 8.42 -25.40 7.68
C ILE A 367 7.62 -26.70 7.76
N ARG A 368 6.85 -27.02 6.73
CA ARG A 368 6.14 -28.31 6.60
C ARG A 368 6.19 -28.83 5.17
N PHE A 369 6.23 -30.14 5.00
CA PHE A 369 6.01 -30.82 3.73
C PHE A 369 4.61 -31.44 3.72
N VAL A 370 3.89 -31.34 2.60
CA VAL A 370 2.57 -31.99 2.45
C VAL A 370 2.76 -33.51 2.46
N GLY A 371 1.93 -34.24 3.20
CA GLY A 371 1.99 -35.71 3.29
C GLY A 371 2.92 -36.26 4.38
N GLU A 372 3.74 -35.42 5.00
CA GLU A 372 4.54 -35.79 6.19
C GLU A 372 3.79 -35.28 7.44
N GLU A 373 3.02 -36.15 8.09
CA GLU A 373 2.32 -35.81 9.33
C GLU A 373 3.31 -35.30 10.39
N ALA A 374 2.96 -34.19 11.03
CA ALA A 374 3.65 -33.75 12.23
C ALA A 374 3.26 -34.69 13.38
N GLU A 375 4.04 -35.72 13.64
CA GLU A 375 4.01 -36.40 14.94
C GLU A 375 4.37 -35.38 16.02
N GLY A 376 3.35 -34.78 16.65
CA GLY A 376 3.54 -33.84 17.75
C GLY A 376 2.42 -32.83 17.91
N GLY A 377 1.27 -33.27 18.41
CA GLY A 377 0.23 -32.37 18.91
C GLY A 377 -1.16 -32.97 18.83
N ALA A 378 -1.51 -33.78 19.83
CA ALA A 378 -2.90 -34.14 20.07
C ALA A 378 -3.70 -32.85 20.34
N GLY A 379 -4.53 -32.50 19.37
CA GLY A 379 -5.53 -31.45 19.44
C GLY A 379 -6.63 -31.85 18.48
N THR A 380 -7.62 -32.55 19.01
CA THR A 380 -8.86 -32.92 18.35
C THR A 380 -9.45 -31.70 17.65
N PHE A 381 -9.48 -31.72 16.31
CA PHE A 381 -10.38 -30.89 15.53
C PHE A 381 -11.70 -31.68 15.44
N GLU A 382 -12.65 -31.33 16.30
CA GLU A 382 -14.04 -31.70 16.08
C GLU A 382 -14.53 -31.03 14.79
N GLU A 383 -15.00 -31.88 13.88
CA GLU A 383 -15.89 -31.51 12.79
C GLU A 383 -17.16 -30.91 13.38
N ASP A 384 -17.61 -29.77 12.86
CA ASP A 384 -19.04 -29.55 12.73
C ASP A 384 -19.34 -28.60 11.55
N CYS A 385 -19.84 -29.19 10.47
CA CYS A 385 -20.53 -28.50 9.41
C CYS A 385 -22.02 -28.38 9.77
N ILE A 386 -22.51 -27.14 9.79
CA ILE A 386 -23.81 -26.66 9.25
C ILE A 386 -25.05 -27.52 9.51
N VAL A 387 -26.02 -27.03 10.32
CA VAL A 387 -27.46 -27.03 9.97
C VAL A 387 -28.22 -25.91 10.74
N ASN A 388 -28.87 -25.03 9.97
CA ASN A 388 -30.12 -24.26 10.18
C ASN A 388 -30.53 -23.72 11.56
N GLY A 389 -30.87 -22.42 11.55
CA GLY A 389 -32.26 -22.01 11.75
C GLY A 389 -32.73 -21.67 13.17
N GLN A 390 -33.16 -20.41 13.30
CA GLN A 390 -34.15 -19.86 14.24
C GLN A 390 -33.66 -19.25 15.57
N ASP A 391 -34.23 -18.07 15.80
CA ASP A 391 -34.48 -17.34 17.05
C ASP A 391 -33.34 -16.55 17.71
N LEU A 392 -33.17 -15.32 17.22
CA LEU A 392 -32.65 -14.19 18.00
C LEU A 392 -33.76 -13.63 18.90
N PRO A 393 -33.61 -13.57 20.23
CA PRO A 393 -34.53 -12.82 21.07
C PRO A 393 -34.21 -11.32 21.00
N VAL A 394 -35.27 -10.59 20.71
CA VAL A 394 -35.42 -9.14 20.80
C VAL A 394 -35.10 -8.67 22.23
N PHE A 395 -34.07 -7.84 22.41
CA PHE A 395 -33.92 -7.06 23.63
C PHE A 395 -34.82 -5.83 23.56
N ILE A 396 -35.95 -5.95 24.24
CA ILE A 396 -36.93 -4.90 24.47
C ILE A 396 -36.36 -3.87 25.47
N HIS A 397 -36.47 -2.62 25.07
CA HIS A 397 -36.36 -1.42 25.88
C HIS A 397 -37.29 -1.48 27.10
N ASN A 398 -36.78 -1.23 28.31
CA ASN A 398 -37.66 -0.86 29.43
C ASN A 398 -37.04 0.31 30.20
N SER A 399 -37.70 1.46 30.08
CA SER A 399 -37.56 2.62 30.96
C SER A 399 -38.27 2.34 32.29
N SER A 400 -37.70 2.81 33.41
CA SER A 400 -38.36 3.48 34.55
C SER A 400 -37.57 3.31 35.85
N LEU A 401 -36.82 4.35 36.24
CA LEU A 401 -36.99 5.13 37.48
C LEU A 401 -36.01 6.31 37.49
#